data_AF-A0A163K5P7-F1
#
_entry.id   AF-A0A163K5P7-F1
#
_cell.length_a   1.000
_cell.length_b   1.000
_cell.length_c   1.000
_cell.angle_alpha   90.00
_cell.angle_beta   90.00
_cell.angle_gamma   90.00
#
_symmetry.space_group_name_H-M   'P 1'
#
loop_
_entity.id
_entity.type
_entity.pdbx_description
1 polymer ?
#
loop_
_entity_poly.entity_id
_entity_poly.type
_entity_poly.pdbx_seq_one_letter_code
_entity_poly.pdbx_strand_id
1 'polypeptide(L)'
;MDDIQGQYNRAFRYFLLTKNEQAATTCVKALNKLSALPQHPPIDSLSAMQLQLQLLYINIASMTLSTTTTPTPQLAKRFGLSTCPLLLDQFCLAIWQRLDDTTGSCDPRLVNAYLLLTLKLSIPTAGRKVAEAWLATLPLDSSSVDRQTGWTTFYLQVVKIYATRILPECDELDSARSVVETNSTLSHENKEAFLHLIQLFEEDQLRRRRIRWEQQQKETAKARQEQKARKKKEAALKRRQRLERSATKPVAQPESQKVPDQTLVKTWIHHLKVTGSVALMVVLFALLGLLKGPRGYLTDGLRTIMTKLWRTANMGTKVTNI
;
A
#
# COMPACT_ATOMS: atom_id res chain seq x y z
N MET A 1 19.26 25.21 28.17
CA MET A 1 18.38 24.05 28.42
C MET A 1 16.92 24.48 28.62
N ASP A 2 16.64 25.54 29.39
CA ASP A 2 15.26 26.00 29.69
C ASP A 2 14.39 26.27 28.47
N ASP A 3 14.95 26.84 27.39
CA ASP A 3 14.21 27.07 26.15
C ASP A 3 13.83 25.74 25.44
N ILE A 4 14.72 24.74 25.42
CA ILE A 4 14.43 23.41 24.83
C ILE A 4 13.36 22.68 25.64
N GLN A 5 13.46 22.71 26.97
CA GLN A 5 12.45 22.16 27.87
C GLN A 5 11.09 22.86 27.68
N GLY A 6 11.10 24.19 27.51
CA GLY A 6 9.91 24.98 27.21
C GLY A 6 9.24 24.57 25.90
N GLN A 7 10.03 24.37 24.83
CA GLN A 7 9.50 23.89 23.54
C GLN A 7 8.96 22.46 23.63
N TYR A 8 9.64 21.55 24.34
CA TYR A 8 9.15 20.20 24.59
C TYR A 8 7.80 20.20 25.31
N ASN A 9 7.70 20.91 26.44
CA ASN A 9 6.45 21.01 27.20
C ASN A 9 5.31 21.60 26.36
N ARG A 10 5.62 22.58 25.50
CA ARG A 10 4.65 23.16 24.58
C ARG A 10 4.21 22.17 23.50
N ALA A 11 5.15 21.47 22.86
CA ALA A 11 4.85 20.43 21.88
C ALA A 11 4.01 19.30 22.48
N PHE A 12 4.36 18.85 23.69
CA PHE A 12 3.64 17.84 24.43
C PHE A 12 2.20 18.28 24.75
N ARG A 13 2.02 19.51 25.24
CA ARG A 13 0.66 20.08 25.44
C ARG A 13 -0.14 20.12 24.15
N TYR A 14 0.44 20.54 23.03
CA TYR A 14 -0.27 20.52 21.75
C TYR A 14 -0.65 19.10 21.32
N PHE A 15 0.24 18.13 21.53
CA PHE A 15 -0.04 16.73 21.24
C PHE A 15 -1.21 16.19 22.08
N LEU A 16 -1.23 16.46 23.39
CA LEU A 16 -2.34 16.09 24.27
C LEU A 16 -3.66 16.74 23.88
N LEU A 17 -3.62 17.97 23.36
CA LEU A 17 -4.78 18.70 22.83
C LEU A 17 -5.12 18.31 21.38
N THR A 18 -4.55 17.22 20.86
CA THR A 18 -4.71 16.70 19.48
C THR A 18 -4.39 17.72 18.36
N LYS A 19 -3.67 18.79 18.72
CA LYS A 19 -3.15 19.82 17.81
C LYS A 19 -1.85 19.36 17.16
N ASN A 20 -1.93 18.25 16.42
CA ASN A 20 -0.77 17.50 15.90
C ASN A 20 0.13 18.33 14.97
N GLU A 21 -0.42 19.26 14.20
CA GLU A 21 0.37 20.13 13.31
C GLU A 21 1.25 21.11 14.09
N GLN A 22 0.69 21.75 15.12
CA GLN A 22 1.41 22.64 16.01
C GLN A 22 2.42 21.86 16.87
N ALA A 23 2.04 20.65 17.31
CA ALA A 23 2.92 19.75 18.04
C ALA A 23 4.15 19.38 17.20
N ALA A 24 3.95 18.96 15.94
CA ALA A 24 5.03 18.56 15.03
C ALA A 24 6.02 19.70 14.79
N THR A 25 5.52 20.89 14.41
CA THR A 25 6.38 22.05 14.14
C THR A 25 7.13 22.54 15.38
N THR A 26 6.50 22.50 16.56
CA THR A 26 7.16 22.86 17.83
C THR A 26 8.22 21.83 18.22
N CYS A 27 7.92 20.54 18.04
CA CYS A 27 8.86 19.44 18.30
C CYS A 27 10.08 19.50 17.37
N VAL A 28 9.88 19.75 16.07
CA VAL A 28 10.97 19.95 15.09
C VAL A 28 11.86 21.12 15.46
N LYS A 29 11.29 22.25 15.92
CA LYS A 29 12.07 23.40 16.40
C LYS A 29 12.92 23.03 17.61
N ALA A 30 12.38 22.24 18.55
CA ALA A 30 13.13 21.77 19.72
C ALA A 30 14.28 20.84 19.32
N LEU A 31 14.03 19.88 18.41
CA LEU A 31 15.05 18.99 17.87
C LEU A 31 16.17 19.76 17.17
N ASN A 32 15.84 20.70 16.28
CA ASN A 32 16.86 21.50 15.58
C ASN A 32 17.73 22.33 16.54
N LYS A 33 17.13 22.89 17.61
CA LYS A 33 17.89 23.62 18.64
C LYS A 33 18.83 22.68 19.42
N LEU A 34 18.37 21.46 19.71
CA LEU A 34 19.16 20.46 20.40
C LEU A 34 20.36 20.00 19.56
N SER A 35 20.14 19.74 18.26
CA SER A 35 21.21 19.36 17.31
C SER A 35 22.25 20.47 17.08
N ALA A 36 21.87 21.73 17.31
CA ALA A 36 22.78 22.87 17.17
C ALA A 36 23.67 23.13 18.40
N LEU A 37 23.46 22.42 19.52
CA LEU A 37 24.30 22.57 20.70
C LEU A 37 25.66 21.88 20.50
N PRO A 38 26.77 22.47 20.98
CA PRO A 38 28.09 21.85 20.88
C PRO A 38 28.13 20.51 21.60
N GLN A 39 28.58 19.45 20.91
CA GLN A 39 28.68 18.06 21.40
C GLN A 39 29.85 17.85 22.38
N HIS A 40 29.97 18.70 23.41
CA HIS A 40 30.91 18.51 24.52
C HIS A 40 30.18 17.97 25.76
N PRO A 41 30.91 17.25 26.63
CA PRO A 41 30.68 15.85 27.01
C PRO A 41 29.23 15.51 27.42
N PRO A 42 28.82 14.24 27.35
CA PRO A 42 27.44 13.83 27.58
C PRO A 42 27.04 14.15 29.02
N ILE A 43 26.30 15.23 29.19
CA ILE A 43 25.51 15.40 30.40
C ILE A 43 24.34 14.44 30.24
N ASP A 44 24.20 13.45 31.12
CA ASP A 44 23.12 12.45 31.08
C ASP A 44 21.72 13.05 30.95
N SER A 45 21.54 14.30 31.37
CA SER A 45 20.29 15.05 31.21
C SER A 45 19.99 15.43 29.76
N LEU A 46 21.00 15.67 28.93
CA LEU A 46 20.85 16.06 27.53
C LEU A 46 20.48 14.86 26.66
N SER A 47 21.06 13.68 26.92
CA SER A 47 20.70 12.43 26.24
C SER A 47 19.29 11.98 26.60
N ALA A 48 18.89 12.09 27.88
CA ALA A 48 17.53 11.80 28.31
C ALA A 48 16.49 12.73 27.63
N MET A 49 16.81 14.03 27.53
CA MET A 49 15.95 15.00 26.88
C MET A 49 15.84 14.77 25.36
N GLN A 50 16.96 14.42 24.72
CA GLN A 50 16.99 14.04 23.31
C GLN A 50 16.03 12.88 23.04
N LEU A 51 16.15 11.81 23.83
CA LEU A 51 15.28 10.65 23.67
C LEU A 51 13.81 11.00 23.87
N GLN A 52 13.46 11.79 24.89
CA GLN A 52 12.08 12.22 25.13
C GLN A 52 11.50 12.99 23.93
N LEU A 53 12.29 13.89 23.35
CA LEU A 53 11.91 14.63 22.15
C LEU A 53 11.73 13.72 20.93
N GLN A 54 12.65 12.79 20.70
CA GLN A 54 12.58 11.83 19.58
C GLN A 54 11.36 10.90 19.73
N LEU A 55 11.08 10.40 20.94
CA LEU A 55 9.88 9.59 21.22
C LEU A 55 8.58 10.39 21.00
N LEU A 56 8.53 11.64 21.47
CA LEU A 56 7.38 12.52 21.22
C LEU A 56 7.19 12.75 19.71
N TYR A 57 8.27 12.96 18.97
CA TYR A 57 8.23 13.15 17.52
C TYR A 57 7.64 11.93 16.79
N ILE A 58 8.08 10.71 17.14
CA ILE A 58 7.51 9.46 16.59
C ILE A 58 6.02 9.33 16.94
N ASN A 59 5.62 9.66 18.17
CA ASN A 59 4.21 9.59 18.58
C ASN A 59 3.33 10.61 17.82
N ILE A 60 3.83 11.83 17.60
CA ILE A 60 3.14 12.83 16.78
C ILE A 60 3.02 12.32 15.33
N ALA A 61 4.09 11.75 14.76
CA ALA A 61 4.05 11.13 13.44
C ALA A 61 3.01 10.01 13.37
N SER A 62 2.98 9.13 14.36
CA SER A 62 2.02 8.03 14.47
C SER A 62 0.57 8.51 14.43
N MET A 63 0.24 9.58 15.15
CA MET A 63 -1.12 10.12 15.13
C MET A 63 -1.45 10.85 13.84
N THR A 64 -0.51 11.63 13.31
CA THR A 64 -0.73 12.45 12.10
C THR A 64 -0.85 11.59 10.84
N LEU A 65 -0.04 10.54 10.73
CA LEU A 65 -0.03 9.67 9.56
C LEU A 65 -1.18 8.66 9.58
N SER A 66 -1.72 8.30 10.74
CA SER A 66 -2.88 7.40 10.83
C SER A 66 -4.14 7.97 10.16
N THR A 67 -4.24 9.30 10.04
CA THR A 67 -5.38 9.98 9.40
C THR A 67 -5.09 10.39 7.95
N THR A 68 -3.87 10.17 7.46
CA THR A 68 -3.41 10.68 6.16
C THR A 68 -3.27 9.53 5.16
N THR A 69 -3.97 9.60 4.04
CA THR A 69 -3.86 8.59 2.97
C THR A 69 -2.66 8.82 2.05
N THR A 70 -2.25 10.08 1.86
CA THR A 70 -1.14 10.46 0.96
C THR A 70 -0.27 11.56 1.59
N PRO A 71 1.05 11.37 1.66
CA PRO A 71 1.95 12.42 2.16
C PRO A 71 1.91 13.66 1.27
N THR A 72 1.93 14.85 1.88
CA THR A 72 1.96 16.14 1.17
C THR A 72 3.23 16.92 1.47
N PRO A 73 3.67 17.84 0.58
CA PRO A 73 4.84 18.67 0.84
C PRO A 73 4.71 19.54 2.11
N GLN A 74 3.49 19.98 2.42
CA GLN A 74 3.22 20.72 3.65
C GLN A 74 3.43 19.83 4.88
N LEU A 75 3.00 18.57 4.82
CA LEU A 75 3.23 17.59 5.88
C LEU A 75 4.73 17.32 6.05
N ALA A 76 5.46 17.08 4.96
CA ALA A 76 6.92 16.90 4.98
C ALA A 76 7.63 18.08 5.66
N LYS A 77 7.26 19.31 5.29
CA LYS A 77 7.80 20.54 5.89
C LYS A 77 7.51 20.64 7.39
N ARG A 78 6.33 20.23 7.86
CA ARG A 78 5.96 20.23 9.29
C ARG A 78 6.82 19.27 10.11
N PHE A 79 7.25 18.17 9.51
CA PHE A 79 8.18 17.20 10.09
C PHE A 79 9.65 17.57 9.83
N GLY A 80 9.94 18.72 9.22
CA GLY A 80 11.32 19.15 8.96
C GLY A 80 12.05 18.28 7.93
N LEU A 81 11.32 17.65 7.02
CA LEU A 81 11.91 16.85 5.94
C LEU A 81 12.24 17.76 4.75
N SER A 82 13.44 17.61 4.18
CA SER A 82 13.91 18.40 3.04
C SER A 82 13.22 18.03 1.73
N THR A 83 12.85 16.77 1.58
CA THR A 83 12.14 16.22 0.43
C THR A 83 10.78 15.68 0.87
N CYS A 84 9.79 15.68 -0.03
CA CYS A 84 8.49 15.05 0.23
C CYS A 84 8.42 13.70 -0.49
N PRO A 85 8.56 12.57 0.22
CA PRO A 85 8.33 11.26 -0.37
C PRO A 85 6.87 11.11 -0.77
N LEU A 86 6.61 10.50 -1.93
CA LEU A 86 5.24 10.29 -2.43
C LEU A 86 4.55 9.10 -1.76
N LEU A 87 5.34 8.12 -1.29
CA LEU A 87 4.84 6.91 -0.65
C LEU A 87 4.99 6.99 0.87
N LEU A 88 4.02 6.43 1.59
CA LEU A 88 3.98 6.48 3.05
C LEU A 88 5.14 5.73 3.71
N ASP A 89 5.61 4.63 3.10
CA ASP A 89 6.78 3.87 3.54
C ASP A 89 8.06 4.71 3.50
N GLN A 90 8.29 5.42 2.39
CA GLN A 90 9.42 6.33 2.22
C GLN A 90 9.31 7.53 3.15
N PHE A 91 8.09 8.03 3.41
CA PHE A 91 7.86 9.10 4.38
C PHE A 91 8.26 8.67 5.79
N CYS A 92 7.90 7.44 6.19
CA CYS A 92 8.29 6.91 7.49
C CYS A 92 9.81 6.69 7.59
N LEU A 93 10.44 6.19 6.52
CA LEU A 93 11.90 6.09 6.48
C LEU A 93 12.59 7.45 6.58
N ALA A 94 12.04 8.50 5.96
CA ALA A 94 12.55 9.85 6.09
C ALA A 94 12.39 10.42 7.52
N ILE A 95 11.30 10.06 8.23
CA ILE A 95 11.14 10.35 9.67
C ILE A 95 12.26 9.69 10.46
N TRP A 96 12.56 8.41 10.20
CA TRP A 96 13.65 7.71 10.88
C TRP A 96 15.02 8.34 10.61
N GLN A 97 15.34 8.57 9.34
CA GLN A 97 16.61 9.18 8.90
C GLN A 97 16.84 10.57 9.51
N ARG A 98 15.77 11.31 9.82
CA ARG A 98 15.88 12.60 10.50
C ARG A 98 16.24 12.48 11.99
N LEU A 99 15.90 11.37 12.63
CA LEU A 99 16.13 11.17 14.06
C LEU A 99 17.51 10.56 14.36
N ASP A 100 18.05 9.79 13.41
CA ASP A 100 19.28 9.06 13.58
C ASP A 100 20.26 9.38 12.44
N ASP A 101 21.27 10.20 12.77
CA ASP A 101 22.43 10.46 11.91
C ASP A 101 23.55 9.41 12.12
N THR A 102 23.45 8.59 13.17
CA THR A 102 24.53 7.74 13.65
C THR A 102 24.14 6.28 13.59
N THR A 103 24.49 5.63 12.49
CA THR A 103 24.41 4.18 12.31
C THR A 103 25.23 3.46 13.39
N GLY A 104 24.64 3.24 14.57
CA GLY A 104 25.11 2.24 15.53
C GLY A 104 24.94 2.47 17.02
N SER A 105 24.34 3.58 17.45
CA SER A 105 24.08 3.82 18.89
C SER A 105 22.66 4.33 19.15
N CYS A 106 21.69 3.90 18.33
CA CYS A 106 20.30 4.27 18.59
C CYS A 106 19.75 3.53 19.82
N ASP A 107 19.08 4.26 20.70
CA ASP A 107 18.40 3.71 21.88
C ASP A 107 17.30 2.71 21.45
N PRO A 108 17.24 1.49 22.02
CA PRO A 108 16.24 0.49 21.67
C PRO A 108 14.79 0.94 21.90
N ARG A 109 14.55 1.89 22.82
CA ARG A 109 13.22 2.50 23.02
C ARG A 109 12.75 3.25 21.79
N LEU A 110 13.67 3.92 21.10
CA LEU A 110 13.35 4.67 19.89
C LEU A 110 13.03 3.72 18.73
N VAL A 111 13.84 2.67 18.57
CA VAL A 111 13.60 1.60 17.59
C VAL A 111 12.23 0.97 17.85
N ASN A 112 11.94 0.59 19.10
CA ASN A 112 10.66 0.02 19.49
C ASN A 112 9.47 0.93 19.12
N ALA A 113 9.55 2.22 19.48
CA ALA A 113 8.52 3.20 19.12
C ALA A 113 8.33 3.30 17.59
N TYR A 114 9.41 3.26 16.83
CA TYR A 114 9.35 3.28 15.36
C TYR A 114 8.75 1.99 14.78
N LEU A 115 9.08 0.82 15.31
CA LEU A 115 8.45 -0.44 14.86
C LEU A 115 6.94 -0.42 15.12
N LEU A 116 6.50 0.05 16.29
CA LEU A 116 5.08 0.21 16.60
C LEU A 116 4.39 1.22 15.66
N LEU A 117 5.06 2.32 15.30
CA LEU A 117 4.59 3.25 14.27
C LEU A 117 4.35 2.51 12.95
N THR A 118 5.33 1.75 12.47
CA THR A 118 5.22 1.07 11.16
C THR A 118 4.14 -0.01 11.13
N LEU A 119 3.94 -0.73 12.24
CA LEU A 119 2.83 -1.68 12.39
C LEU A 119 1.48 -0.96 12.38
N LYS A 120 1.36 0.16 13.11
CA LYS A 120 0.10 0.93 13.15
C LYS A 120 -0.29 1.49 11.79
N LEU A 121 0.71 1.87 10.98
CA LEU A 121 0.51 2.37 9.62
C LEU A 121 0.45 1.27 8.55
N SER A 122 0.46 -0.01 8.95
CA SER A 122 0.44 -1.17 8.04
C SER A 122 1.55 -1.14 6.97
N ILE A 123 2.74 -0.68 7.35
CA ILE A 123 3.94 -0.60 6.49
C ILE A 123 5.14 -1.34 7.13
N PRO A 124 5.01 -2.64 7.40
CA PRO A 124 6.03 -3.42 8.13
C PRO A 124 7.38 -3.44 7.41
N THR A 125 7.42 -3.26 6.09
CA THR A 125 8.65 -3.21 5.29
C THR A 125 9.58 -2.07 5.68
N ALA A 126 9.03 -0.91 6.08
CA ALA A 126 9.83 0.20 6.60
C ALA A 126 10.41 -0.13 7.99
N GLY A 127 9.61 -0.81 8.82
CA GLY A 127 10.05 -1.27 10.15
C GLY A 127 11.15 -2.32 10.05
N ARG A 128 11.04 -3.26 9.10
CA ARG A 128 12.06 -4.28 8.83
C ARG A 128 13.41 -3.65 8.50
N LYS A 129 13.45 -2.72 7.54
CA LYS A 129 14.70 -2.04 7.14
C LYS A 129 15.40 -1.37 8.32
N VAL A 130 14.64 -0.71 9.19
CA VAL A 130 15.20 -0.04 10.38
C VAL A 130 15.66 -1.06 11.42
N ALA A 131 14.87 -2.10 11.69
CA ALA A 131 15.27 -3.15 12.63
C ALA A 131 16.54 -3.88 12.17
N GLU A 132 16.63 -4.26 10.89
CA GLU A 132 17.81 -4.93 10.33
C GLU A 132 19.04 -4.02 10.36
N ALA A 133 18.90 -2.76 9.95
CA ALA A 133 20.00 -1.79 10.02
C ALA A 133 20.48 -1.58 11.46
N TRP A 134 19.55 -1.50 12.42
CA TRP A 134 19.90 -1.37 13.83
C TRP A 134 20.55 -2.63 14.40
N LEU A 135 19.97 -3.82 14.16
CA LEU A 135 20.53 -5.09 14.61
C LEU A 135 21.93 -5.34 14.04
N ALA A 136 22.18 -4.93 12.78
CA ALA A 136 23.48 -5.03 12.13
C ALA A 136 24.57 -4.15 12.78
N THR A 137 24.18 -3.14 13.56
CA THR A 137 25.12 -2.28 14.27
C THR A 137 25.48 -2.75 15.67
N LEU A 138 24.75 -3.73 16.20
CA LEU A 138 25.02 -4.25 17.54
C LEU A 138 26.26 -5.16 17.51
N PRO A 139 27.13 -5.11 18.54
CA PRO A 139 28.25 -6.03 18.64
C PRO A 139 27.72 -7.47 18.75
N LEU A 140 28.28 -8.37 17.92
CA LEU A 140 27.92 -9.79 17.88
C LEU A 140 28.21 -10.51 19.21
N ASP A 141 29.18 -10.01 19.97
CA ASP A 141 29.58 -10.55 21.26
C ASP A 141 28.75 -9.93 22.40
N SER A 142 27.59 -10.53 22.66
CA SER A 142 26.64 -10.17 23.74
C SER A 142 27.23 -10.22 25.17
N SER A 143 28.49 -10.63 25.33
CA SER A 143 29.22 -10.67 26.60
C SER A 143 29.81 -9.32 27.01
N SER A 144 29.93 -8.35 26.10
CA SER A 144 30.49 -7.02 26.40
C SER A 144 29.42 -5.93 26.65
N VAL A 145 28.13 -6.26 26.52
CA VAL A 145 27.05 -5.35 26.91
C VAL A 145 26.91 -5.42 28.42
N ASP A 146 27.79 -4.69 29.09
CA ASP A 146 27.73 -4.51 30.53
C ASP A 146 26.36 -3.94 30.90
N ARG A 147 25.67 -4.67 31.76
CA ARG A 147 24.21 -4.71 31.87
C ARG A 147 23.67 -3.48 32.57
N GLN A 148 23.28 -2.46 31.83
CA GLN A 148 22.13 -1.67 32.27
C GLN A 148 20.87 -2.52 32.04
N THR A 149 20.30 -3.05 33.12
CA THR A 149 19.06 -3.87 33.14
C THR A 149 17.92 -3.29 32.29
N GLY A 150 17.87 -1.96 32.16
CA GLY A 150 16.93 -1.26 31.28
C GLY A 150 17.16 -1.51 29.79
N TRP A 151 18.40 -1.48 29.31
CA TRP A 151 18.71 -1.61 27.87
C TRP A 151 18.34 -3.00 27.33
N THR A 152 18.71 -4.06 28.04
CA THR A 152 18.38 -5.44 27.65
C THR A 152 16.86 -5.64 27.54
N THR A 153 16.09 -5.05 28.46
CA THR A 153 14.62 -5.15 28.44
C THR A 153 14.04 -4.57 27.15
N PHE A 154 14.50 -3.39 26.73
CA PHE A 154 14.03 -2.77 25.49
C PHE A 154 14.56 -3.46 24.24
N TYR A 155 15.81 -3.95 24.25
CA TYR A 155 16.34 -4.80 23.19
C TYR A 155 15.46 -6.04 22.97
N LEU A 156 15.12 -6.75 24.05
CA LEU A 156 14.24 -7.92 23.98
C LEU A 156 12.85 -7.56 23.44
N GLN A 157 12.32 -6.37 23.75
CA GLN A 157 11.07 -5.88 23.16
C GLN A 157 11.20 -5.63 21.66
N VAL A 158 12.31 -5.04 21.19
CA VAL A 158 12.58 -4.84 19.75
C VAL A 158 12.64 -6.19 19.05
N VAL A 159 13.42 -7.15 19.56
CA VAL A 159 13.53 -8.51 18.99
C VAL A 159 12.16 -9.19 18.97
N LYS A 160 11.38 -9.08 20.05
CA LYS A 160 10.02 -9.62 20.13
C LYS A 160 9.14 -9.06 19.01
N ILE A 161 9.06 -7.73 18.88
CA ILE A 161 8.18 -7.10 17.89
C ILE A 161 8.65 -7.39 16.47
N TYR A 162 9.96 -7.39 16.26
CA TYR A 162 10.58 -7.68 14.98
C TYR A 162 10.26 -9.11 14.50
N ALA A 163 10.56 -10.11 15.34
CA ALA A 163 10.36 -11.51 15.01
C ALA A 163 8.87 -11.93 15.00
N THR A 164 8.06 -11.45 15.96
CA THR A 164 6.67 -11.94 16.10
C THR A 164 5.63 -11.12 15.34
N ARG A 165 5.97 -9.92 14.85
CA ARG A 165 5.01 -9.05 14.14
C ARG A 165 5.54 -8.51 12.82
N ILE A 166 6.72 -7.89 12.79
CA ILE A 166 7.23 -7.24 11.57
C ILE A 166 7.52 -8.26 10.47
N LEU A 167 8.33 -9.29 10.75
CA LEU A 167 8.69 -10.32 9.78
C LEU A 167 7.48 -11.14 9.30
N PRO A 168 6.56 -11.58 10.19
CA PRO A 168 5.34 -12.25 9.76
C PRO A 168 4.43 -11.39 8.88
N GLU A 169 4.28 -10.09 9.16
CA GLU A 169 3.53 -9.16 8.30
C GLU A 169 4.24 -8.90 6.94
N CYS A 170 5.54 -9.21 6.83
CA CYS A 170 6.29 -9.23 5.58
C CYS A 170 6.26 -10.59 4.86
N ASP A 171 5.53 -11.59 5.37
CA ASP A 171 5.49 -12.98 4.86
C ASP A 171 6.85 -13.71 4.95
N GLU A 172 7.71 -13.31 5.89
CA GLU A 172 9.07 -13.85 6.10
C GLU A 172 9.14 -14.68 7.40
N LEU A 173 8.31 -15.74 7.49
CA LEU A 173 8.18 -16.57 8.69
C LEU A 173 9.46 -17.38 9.00
N ASP A 174 10.18 -17.85 7.98
CA ASP A 174 11.41 -18.62 8.18
C ASP A 174 12.51 -17.73 8.78
N SER A 175 12.64 -16.50 8.28
CA SER A 175 13.53 -15.49 8.86
C SER A 175 13.15 -15.18 10.31
N ALA A 176 11.85 -15.09 10.62
CA ALA A 176 11.38 -14.86 11.98
C ALA A 176 11.80 -15.97 12.94
N ARG A 177 11.67 -17.24 12.54
CA ARG A 177 12.11 -18.39 13.35
C ARG A 177 13.62 -18.40 13.51
N SER A 178 14.36 -18.21 12.42
CA SER A 178 15.83 -18.16 12.45
C SER A 178 16.35 -17.09 13.41
N VAL A 179 15.79 -15.87 13.38
CA VAL A 179 16.16 -14.79 14.30
C VAL A 179 15.94 -15.17 15.77
N VAL A 180 14.85 -15.88 16.10
CA VAL A 180 14.58 -16.31 17.48
C VAL A 180 15.56 -17.41 17.91
N GLU A 181 15.82 -18.37 17.04
CA GLU A 181 16.72 -19.50 17.31
C GLU A 181 18.17 -19.05 17.49
N THR A 182 18.66 -18.18 16.61
CA THR A 182 20.06 -17.71 16.59
C THR A 182 20.37 -16.67 17.67
N ASN A 183 19.35 -16.03 18.26
CA ASN A 183 19.57 -15.01 19.28
C ASN A 183 20.11 -15.63 20.58
N SER A 184 21.34 -15.25 20.95
CA SER A 184 21.99 -15.72 22.19
C SER A 184 21.43 -15.07 23.46
N THR A 185 20.80 -13.89 23.33
CA THR A 185 20.31 -13.11 24.47
C THR A 185 18.92 -13.58 24.95
N LEU A 186 18.17 -14.31 24.12
CA LEU A 186 16.87 -14.86 24.49
C LEU A 186 17.02 -16.08 25.39
N SER A 187 16.33 -16.07 26.53
CA SER A 187 16.15 -17.28 27.35
C SER A 187 15.34 -18.34 26.60
N HIS A 188 15.49 -19.61 26.99
CA HIS A 188 14.74 -20.73 26.39
C HIS A 188 13.23 -20.48 26.42
N GLU A 189 12.70 -20.04 27.55
CA GLU A 189 11.28 -19.69 27.74
C GLU A 189 10.81 -18.61 26.76
N ASN A 190 11.63 -17.57 26.54
CA ASN A 190 11.32 -16.52 25.58
C ASN A 190 11.35 -17.03 24.14
N LYS A 191 12.30 -17.93 23.80
CA LYS A 191 12.36 -18.55 22.47
C LYS A 191 11.10 -19.36 22.19
N GLU A 192 10.71 -20.24 23.11
CA GLU A 192 9.48 -21.04 22.99
C GLU A 192 8.24 -20.16 22.87
N ALA A 193 8.12 -19.14 23.72
CA ALA A 193 7.00 -18.20 23.67
C ALA A 193 6.93 -17.45 22.33
N PHE A 194 8.07 -17.03 21.76
CA PHE A 194 8.10 -16.30 20.50
C PHE A 194 7.81 -17.22 19.30
N LEU A 195 8.37 -18.44 19.28
CA LEU A 195 8.06 -19.44 18.26
C LEU A 195 6.57 -19.80 18.25
N HIS A 196 5.95 -19.96 19.43
CA HIS A 196 4.52 -20.18 19.54
C HIS A 196 3.69 -19.00 18.99
N LEU A 197 4.10 -17.75 19.25
CA LEU A 197 3.44 -16.58 18.66
C LEU A 197 3.56 -16.54 17.13
N ILE A 198 4.72 -16.92 16.58
CA ILE A 198 4.93 -17.00 15.13
C ILE A 198 4.01 -18.08 14.52
N GLN A 199 3.91 -19.24 15.17
CA GLN A 199 3.01 -20.32 14.74
C GLN A 199 1.53 -19.87 14.76
N LEU A 200 1.08 -19.23 15.83
CA LEU A 200 -0.29 -18.70 15.90
C LEU A 200 -0.60 -17.70 14.79
N PHE A 201 0.38 -16.86 14.42
CA PHE A 201 0.21 -15.92 13.31
C PHE A 201 0.09 -16.63 11.97
N GLU A 202 0.92 -17.65 11.72
CA GLU A 202 0.86 -18.48 10.51
C GLU A 202 -0.50 -19.18 10.37
N GLU A 203 -1.02 -19.75 11.46
CA GLU A 203 -2.33 -20.38 11.49
C GLU A 203 -3.47 -19.38 11.18
N ASP A 204 -3.40 -18.16 11.71
CA ASP A 204 -4.38 -17.10 11.41
C ASP A 204 -4.29 -16.63 9.96
N GLN A 205 -3.08 -16.48 9.40
CA GLN A 205 -2.85 -16.17 7.99
C GLN A 205 -3.48 -17.23 7.09
N LEU A 206 -3.24 -18.52 7.35
CA LEU A 206 -3.82 -19.63 6.60
C LEU A 206 -5.35 -19.65 6.69
N ARG A 207 -5.90 -19.41 7.90
CA ARG A 207 -7.34 -19.31 8.12
C ARG A 207 -7.95 -18.18 7.30
N ARG A 208 -7.36 -16.99 7.32
CA ARG A 208 -7.83 -15.82 6.53
C ARG A 208 -7.73 -16.07 5.02
N ARG A 209 -6.66 -16.74 4.55
CA ARG A 209 -6.51 -17.13 3.14
C ARG A 209 -7.61 -18.11 2.73
N ARG A 210 -7.92 -19.12 3.55
CA ARG A 210 -9.00 -20.08 3.30
C ARG A 210 -10.38 -19.41 3.21
N ILE A 211 -10.71 -18.52 4.15
CA ILE A 211 -11.99 -17.80 4.15
C ILE A 211 -12.14 -16.93 2.90
N ARG A 212 -11.09 -16.18 2.52
CA ARG A 212 -11.10 -15.36 1.29
C ARG A 212 -11.28 -16.21 0.04
N TRP A 213 -10.60 -17.34 -0.03
CA TRP A 213 -10.74 -18.28 -1.15
C TRP A 213 -12.16 -18.83 -1.27
N GLU A 214 -12.77 -19.26 -0.17
CA GLU A 214 -14.15 -19.74 -0.14
C GLU A 214 -15.16 -18.65 -0.54
N GLN A 215 -14.96 -17.41 -0.11
CA GLN A 215 -15.79 -16.28 -0.52
C GLN A 215 -15.68 -16.02 -2.02
N GLN A 216 -14.46 -16.00 -2.56
CA GLN A 216 -14.24 -15.82 -4.00
C GLN A 216 -14.86 -16.96 -4.84
N GLN A 217 -14.80 -18.20 -4.36
CA GLN A 217 -15.46 -19.35 -4.99
C GLN A 217 -17.00 -19.21 -4.96
N LYS A 218 -17.56 -18.74 -3.85
CA LYS A 218 -19.02 -18.50 -3.75
C LYS A 218 -19.48 -17.37 -4.67
N GLU A 219 -18.73 -16.27 -4.74
CA GLU A 219 -19.05 -15.13 -5.63
C GLU A 219 -18.96 -15.51 -7.10
N THR A 220 -17.90 -16.22 -7.50
CA THR A 220 -17.74 -16.68 -8.89
C THR A 220 -18.81 -17.71 -9.27
N ALA A 221 -19.21 -18.60 -8.36
CA ALA A 221 -20.31 -19.53 -8.58
C ALA A 221 -21.66 -18.80 -8.76
N LYS A 222 -21.95 -17.79 -7.92
CA LYS A 222 -23.15 -16.94 -8.06
C LYS A 222 -23.16 -16.19 -9.39
N ALA A 223 -22.05 -15.53 -9.74
CA ALA A 223 -21.92 -14.82 -11.02
C ALA A 223 -22.14 -15.75 -12.23
N ARG A 224 -21.63 -16.98 -12.17
CA ARG A 224 -21.83 -18.00 -13.22
C ARG A 224 -23.29 -18.46 -13.31
N GLN A 225 -23.98 -18.63 -12.18
CA GLN A 225 -25.39 -18.98 -12.15
C GLN A 225 -26.26 -17.86 -12.73
N GLU A 226 -26.01 -16.61 -12.33
CA GLU A 226 -26.71 -15.44 -12.87
C GLU A 226 -26.49 -15.27 -14.37
N GLN A 227 -25.26 -15.47 -14.85
CA GLN A 227 -24.96 -15.40 -16.28
C GLN A 227 -25.71 -16.50 -17.06
N LYS A 228 -25.79 -17.72 -16.53
CA LYS A 228 -26.58 -18.81 -17.12
C LYS A 228 -28.08 -18.47 -17.12
N ALA A 229 -28.61 -17.90 -16.04
CA ALA A 229 -30.00 -17.49 -15.95
C ALA A 229 -30.33 -16.37 -16.96
N ARG A 230 -29.44 -15.37 -17.12
CA ARG A 230 -29.57 -14.30 -18.12
C ARG A 230 -29.57 -14.87 -19.55
N LYS A 231 -28.63 -15.76 -19.88
CA LYS A 231 -28.59 -16.42 -21.20
C LYS A 231 -29.85 -17.24 -21.48
N LYS A 232 -30.38 -17.96 -20.48
CA LYS A 232 -31.66 -18.70 -20.61
C LYS A 232 -32.84 -17.75 -20.86
N LYS A 233 -32.94 -16.64 -20.11
CA LYS A 233 -33.99 -15.62 -20.31
C LYS A 233 -33.91 -14.97 -21.70
N GLU A 234 -32.71 -14.63 -22.15
CA GLU A 234 -32.48 -14.04 -23.47
C GLU A 234 -32.84 -15.02 -24.61
N ALA A 235 -32.45 -16.29 -24.48
CA ALA A 235 -32.80 -17.33 -25.45
C ALA A 235 -34.32 -17.56 -25.52
N ALA A 236 -35.01 -17.56 -24.37
CA ALA A 236 -36.47 -17.68 -24.31
C ALA A 236 -37.17 -16.48 -24.98
N LEU A 237 -36.68 -15.25 -24.74
CA LEU A 237 -37.22 -14.05 -25.38
C LEU A 237 -37.03 -14.07 -26.90
N LYS A 238 -35.83 -14.45 -27.37
CA LYS A 238 -35.55 -14.61 -28.82
C LYS A 238 -36.44 -15.67 -29.46
N ARG A 239 -36.73 -16.78 -28.77
CA ARG A 239 -37.64 -17.82 -29.27
C ARG A 239 -39.07 -17.31 -29.39
N ARG A 240 -39.56 -16.56 -28.40
CA ARG A 240 -40.90 -15.94 -28.43
C ARG A 240 -41.04 -14.93 -29.57
N GLN A 241 -40.06 -14.05 -29.76
CA GLN A 241 -40.05 -13.10 -30.88
C GLN A 241 -40.03 -13.78 -32.25
N ARG A 242 -39.36 -14.93 -32.39
CA ARG A 242 -39.40 -15.71 -33.64
C ARG A 242 -40.79 -16.28 -33.93
N LEU A 243 -41.46 -16.83 -32.92
CA LEU A 243 -42.82 -17.36 -33.04
C LEU A 243 -43.82 -16.27 -33.43
N GLU A 244 -43.74 -15.11 -32.80
CA GLU A 244 -44.60 -13.95 -33.12
C GLU A 244 -44.39 -13.47 -34.56
N ARG A 245 -43.13 -13.35 -35.03
CA ARG A 245 -42.82 -12.98 -36.42
C ARG A 245 -43.28 -14.01 -37.45
N SER A 246 -43.29 -15.30 -37.12
CA SER A 246 -43.85 -16.33 -38.01
C SER A 246 -45.37 -16.30 -38.08
N ALA A 247 -46.05 -15.85 -37.02
CA ALA A 247 -47.51 -15.75 -36.98
C ALA A 247 -48.07 -14.52 -37.71
N THR A 248 -47.27 -13.46 -37.89
CA THR A 248 -47.69 -12.21 -38.56
C THR A 248 -47.21 -12.08 -40.00
N LYS A 249 -46.66 -13.13 -40.62
CA LYS A 249 -46.35 -13.09 -42.06
C LYS A 249 -47.63 -13.38 -42.87
N PRO A 250 -48.20 -12.40 -43.60
CA PRO A 250 -49.17 -12.69 -44.64
C PRO A 250 -48.47 -13.47 -45.76
N VAL A 251 -49.20 -14.41 -46.36
CA VAL A 251 -48.80 -15.19 -47.53
C VAL A 251 -48.54 -14.20 -48.67
N ALA A 252 -47.27 -13.94 -48.97
CA ALA A 252 -46.86 -13.11 -50.10
C ALA A 252 -45.86 -13.88 -50.98
N GLN A 253 -46.13 -13.77 -52.28
CA GLN A 253 -45.53 -14.42 -53.43
C GLN A 253 -43.99 -14.33 -53.51
N PRO A 254 -43.35 -15.21 -54.31
CA PRO A 254 -41.89 -15.33 -54.35
C PRO A 254 -41.26 -14.17 -55.14
N GLU A 255 -40.80 -13.12 -54.45
CA GLU A 255 -39.93 -12.11 -55.03
C GLU A 255 -38.45 -12.40 -54.76
N SER A 256 -37.75 -12.56 -55.89
CA SER A 256 -36.34 -12.40 -56.19
C SER A 256 -35.39 -11.98 -55.05
N GLN A 257 -34.49 -12.92 -54.76
CA GLN A 257 -33.34 -12.84 -53.87
C GLN A 257 -32.37 -11.70 -54.30
N LYS A 258 -32.40 -10.55 -53.62
CA LYS A 258 -31.30 -9.58 -53.64
C LYS A 258 -30.32 -9.87 -52.52
N VAL A 259 -29.11 -10.26 -52.92
CA VAL A 259 -27.91 -10.46 -52.10
C VAL A 259 -27.55 -9.14 -51.38
N PRO A 260 -27.29 -9.14 -50.07
CA PRO A 260 -26.83 -7.95 -49.37
C PRO A 260 -25.39 -7.66 -49.77
N ASP A 261 -25.20 -6.44 -50.26
CA ASP A 261 -23.99 -5.95 -50.89
C ASP A 261 -22.81 -5.88 -49.91
N GLN A 262 -21.81 -6.74 -50.11
CA GLN A 262 -20.57 -6.83 -49.33
C GLN A 262 -19.59 -5.68 -49.64
N THR A 263 -19.96 -4.75 -50.51
CA THR A 263 -19.12 -3.61 -50.92
C THR A 263 -18.83 -2.66 -49.76
N LEU A 264 -19.79 -2.39 -48.87
CA LEU A 264 -19.62 -1.44 -47.77
C LEU A 264 -18.47 -1.79 -46.80
N VAL A 265 -18.24 -3.08 -46.54
CA VAL A 265 -17.14 -3.53 -45.67
C VAL A 265 -15.79 -3.39 -46.38
N LYS A 266 -15.76 -3.63 -47.70
CA LYS A 266 -14.55 -3.48 -48.51
C LYS A 266 -14.14 -2.01 -48.63
N THR A 267 -15.09 -1.08 -48.79
CA THR A 267 -14.81 0.36 -48.88
C THR A 267 -14.26 0.91 -47.56
N TRP A 268 -14.77 0.43 -46.42
CA TRP A 268 -14.30 0.87 -45.10
C TRP A 268 -12.87 0.41 -44.79
N ILE A 269 -12.52 -0.83 -45.16
CA ILE A 269 -11.15 -1.37 -45.00
C ILE A 269 -10.16 -0.65 -45.93
N HIS A 270 -10.59 -0.29 -47.14
CA HIS A 270 -9.74 0.43 -48.10
C HIS A 270 -9.43 1.86 -47.62
N HIS A 271 -10.41 2.54 -47.00
CA HIS A 271 -10.21 3.88 -46.46
C HIS A 271 -9.20 3.91 -45.30
N LEU A 272 -9.14 2.86 -44.49
CA LEU A 272 -8.14 2.72 -43.41
C LEU A 272 -6.72 2.51 -43.93
N LYS A 273 -6.55 1.89 -45.11
CA LYS A 273 -5.22 1.70 -45.72
C LYS A 273 -4.66 2.96 -46.38
N VAL A 274 -5.52 3.78 -46.99
CA VAL A 274 -5.07 4.96 -47.76
C VAL A 274 -4.79 6.17 -46.86
N THR A 275 -5.43 6.28 -45.70
CA THR A 275 -5.29 7.47 -44.83
C THR A 275 -4.03 7.45 -43.93
N GLY A 276 -3.09 6.52 -44.16
CA GLY A 276 -1.72 6.64 -43.66
C GLY A 276 -1.53 6.76 -42.14
N SER A 277 -2.46 6.30 -41.31
CA SER A 277 -2.31 6.38 -39.85
C SER A 277 -1.77 5.09 -39.24
N VAL A 278 -0.58 4.69 -39.71
CA VAL A 278 0.23 3.67 -39.04
C VAL A 278 0.49 4.09 -37.59
N ALA A 279 0.59 5.40 -37.32
CA ALA A 279 0.70 5.96 -35.98
C ALA A 279 -0.51 5.65 -35.09
N LEU A 280 -1.77 5.78 -35.57
CA LEU A 280 -2.95 5.40 -34.78
C LEU A 280 -3.01 3.89 -34.53
N MET A 281 -2.65 3.07 -35.52
CA MET A 281 -2.59 1.62 -35.33
C MET A 281 -1.51 1.23 -34.31
N VAL A 282 -0.33 1.84 -34.35
CA VAL A 282 0.74 1.60 -33.38
C VAL A 282 0.34 2.06 -31.97
N VAL A 283 -0.34 3.20 -31.84
CA VAL A 283 -0.90 3.66 -30.54
C VAL A 283 -2.01 2.73 -30.04
N LEU A 284 -2.87 2.25 -30.93
CA LEU A 284 -3.94 1.29 -30.59
C LEU A 284 -3.36 -0.07 -30.17
N PHE A 285 -2.34 -0.57 -30.87
CA PHE A 285 -1.65 -1.82 -30.53
C PHE A 285 -0.78 -1.68 -29.28
N ALA A 286 -0.17 -0.53 -29.03
CA ALA A 286 0.56 -0.25 -27.78
C ALA A 286 -0.41 -0.20 -26.59
N LEU A 287 -1.58 0.43 -26.74
CA LEU A 287 -2.64 0.42 -25.73
C LEU A 287 -3.18 -1.00 -25.47
N LEU A 288 -3.43 -1.77 -26.53
CA LEU A 288 -3.91 -3.15 -26.42
C LEU A 288 -2.84 -4.12 -25.88
N GLY A 289 -1.55 -3.86 -26.15
CA GLY A 289 -0.40 -4.60 -25.62
C GLY A 289 -0.18 -4.34 -24.13
N LEU A 290 -0.31 -3.07 -23.69
CA LEU A 290 -0.28 -2.69 -22.27
C LEU A 290 -1.50 -3.21 -21.49
N LEU A 291 -2.63 -3.45 -22.17
CA LEU A 291 -3.84 -4.05 -21.59
C LEU A 291 -3.81 -5.59 -21.52
N LYS A 292 -2.81 -6.25 -22.11
CA LYS A 292 -2.60 -7.70 -22.01
C LYS A 292 -1.77 -8.07 -20.76
N GLY A 293 -2.19 -7.58 -19.60
CA GLY A 293 -1.76 -8.14 -18.32
C GLY A 293 -2.35 -9.55 -18.09
N PRO A 294 -1.71 -10.40 -17.27
CA PRO A 294 -2.24 -11.72 -16.97
C PRO A 294 -3.51 -11.56 -16.13
N ARG A 295 -4.65 -11.95 -16.71
CA ARG A 295 -6.02 -12.04 -16.14
C ARG A 295 -6.94 -10.83 -16.41
N GLY A 296 -7.58 -10.86 -17.58
CA GLY A 296 -9.05 -11.00 -17.67
C GLY A 296 -9.99 -9.90 -17.14
N TYR A 297 -9.52 -8.77 -16.64
CA TYR A 297 -10.38 -7.66 -16.20
C TYR A 297 -10.25 -6.47 -17.16
N LEU A 298 -10.99 -6.53 -18.27
CA LEU A 298 -11.37 -5.32 -19.00
C LEU A 298 -12.34 -4.55 -18.09
N THR A 299 -11.83 -3.51 -17.44
CA THR A 299 -12.57 -2.66 -16.50
C THR A 299 -13.81 -2.06 -17.18
N ASP A 300 -14.95 -2.00 -16.47
CA ASP A 300 -16.22 -1.44 -16.98
C ASP A 300 -16.07 -0.01 -17.53
N GLY A 301 -15.06 0.73 -17.07
CA GLY A 301 -14.69 2.04 -17.62
C GLY A 301 -14.33 1.97 -19.11
N LEU A 302 -13.55 0.97 -19.54
CA LEU A 302 -13.12 0.85 -20.93
C LEU A 302 -14.28 0.43 -21.85
N ARG A 303 -15.21 -0.38 -21.33
CA ARG A 303 -16.46 -0.73 -22.02
C ARG A 303 -17.36 0.50 -22.20
N THR A 304 -17.39 1.38 -21.22
CA THR A 304 -18.17 2.63 -21.28
C THR A 304 -17.58 3.61 -22.30
N ILE A 305 -16.25 3.68 -22.39
CA ILE A 305 -15.56 4.51 -23.38
C ILE A 305 -15.77 3.95 -24.80
N MET A 306 -15.62 2.63 -25.00
CA MET A 306 -15.87 1.97 -26.29
C MET A 306 -17.31 2.13 -26.77
N THR A 307 -18.30 2.02 -25.87
CA THR A 307 -19.71 2.21 -26.24
C THR A 307 -20.04 3.66 -26.59
N LYS A 308 -19.38 4.65 -25.96
CA LYS A 308 -19.48 6.06 -26.36
C LYS A 308 -18.84 6.33 -27.72
N LEU A 309 -17.61 5.86 -27.95
CA LEU A 309 -16.92 5.99 -29.24
C LEU A 309 -17.71 5.35 -30.39
N TRP A 310 -18.27 4.16 -30.15
CA TRP A 310 -19.13 3.49 -31.11
C TRP A 310 -20.41 4.29 -31.40
N ARG A 311 -21.04 4.89 -30.38
CA ARG A 311 -22.21 5.77 -30.57
C ARG A 311 -21.86 7.01 -31.38
N THR A 312 -20.72 7.65 -31.10
CA THR A 312 -20.28 8.85 -31.83
C THR A 312 -19.99 8.54 -33.30
N ALA A 313 -19.34 7.40 -33.58
CA ALA A 313 -19.11 6.94 -34.95
C ALA A 313 -20.42 6.70 -35.72
N ASN A 314 -21.46 6.19 -35.05
CA ASN A 314 -22.77 5.94 -35.65
C ASN A 314 -23.65 7.19 -35.79
N MET A 315 -23.32 8.29 -35.11
CA MET A 315 -24.01 9.58 -35.28
C MET A 315 -23.43 10.40 -36.43
N GLY A 316 -22.13 10.27 -36.71
CA GLY A 316 -21.45 10.99 -37.79
C GLY A 316 -21.89 10.61 -39.21
N THR A 317 -22.56 9.45 -39.39
CA THR A 317 -22.98 8.94 -40.71
C THR A 317 -24.40 9.32 -41.11
N LYS A 318 -25.12 10.13 -40.33
CA LYS A 318 -26.52 10.54 -40.63
C LYS A 318 -26.70 11.93 -41.23
N VAL A 319 -25.64 12.69 -41.50
CA VAL A 319 -25.76 14.06 -42.05
C VAL A 319 -24.84 14.25 -43.25
N THR A 320 -25.08 13.51 -44.33
CA THR A 320 -24.63 13.85 -45.69
C THR A 320 -25.42 12.99 -46.67
N ASN A 321 -26.60 13.47 -47.03
CA ASN A 321 -27.31 13.19 -48.27
C ASN A 321 -28.49 14.16 -48.34
N ILE A 322 -28.17 15.41 -48.69
CA ILE A 322 -28.99 16.28 -49.54
C ILE A 322 -28.06 16.69 -50.68
#